data_AF-A0A9E5KER9-F1
#
_entry.id   AF-A0A9E5KER9-F1
#
_cell.length_a   1.000
_cell.length_b   1.000
_cell.length_c   1.000
_cell.angle_alpha   90.00
_cell.angle_beta   90.00
_cell.angle_gamma   90.00
#
_symmetry.space_group_name_H-M   'P 1'
#
loop_
_entity.id
_entity.type
_entity.pdbx_description
1 polymer ?
#
loop_
_entity_poly.entity_id
_entity_poly.type
_entity_poly.pdbx_seq_one_letter_code
_entity_poly.pdbx_strand_id
1 'polypeptide(L)'
;MVERRIELNRRYHRKKKMAKLKERLLKAKTSTDRDTIVAKIMRISPWWNEEIAMAGKQGRMAASAQAGGPKTKGSSQRPAGGPRRK
;
A
#
# COMPACT_ATOMS: atom_id res chain seq x y z
N MET A 1 7.26 5.33 -27.83
CA MET A 1 6.99 4.52 -26.60
C MET A 1 7.85 4.91 -25.37
N VAL A 2 8.64 5.99 -25.43
CA VAL A 2 9.52 6.44 -24.31
C VAL A 2 8.82 7.45 -23.40
N GLU A 3 7.97 8.32 -23.95
CA GLU A 3 7.19 9.34 -23.22
C GLU A 3 6.27 8.71 -22.17
N ARG A 4 5.57 7.63 -22.53
CA ARG A 4 4.75 6.85 -21.59
C ARG A 4 5.58 6.28 -20.44
N ARG A 5 6.83 5.86 -20.68
CA ARG A 5 7.71 5.34 -19.63
C ARG A 5 8.17 6.45 -18.68
N ILE A 6 8.53 7.61 -19.23
CA ILE A 6 8.91 8.80 -18.45
C ILE A 6 7.73 9.26 -17.58
N GLU A 7 6.53 9.31 -18.17
CA GLU A 7 5.31 9.69 -17.45
C GLU A 7 4.97 8.69 -16.34
N LEU A 8 5.00 7.39 -16.63
CA LEU A 8 4.79 6.35 -15.62
C LEU A 8 5.81 6.46 -14.50
N ASN A 9 7.09 6.69 -14.82
CA ASN A 9 8.12 6.92 -13.82
C ASN A 9 7.78 8.13 -12.95
N ARG A 10 7.41 9.28 -13.52
CA ARG A 10 6.99 10.46 -12.74
C ARG A 10 5.79 10.15 -11.84
N ARG A 11 4.81 9.38 -12.34
CA ARG A 11 3.64 8.94 -11.56
C ARG A 11 4.05 8.07 -10.38
N TYR A 12 4.92 7.07 -10.60
CA TYR A 12 5.41 6.19 -9.53
C TYR A 12 6.26 6.95 -8.49
N HIS A 13 7.10 7.88 -8.94
CA HIS A 13 7.87 8.75 -8.03
C HIS A 13 6.97 9.61 -7.16
N ARG A 14 5.93 10.25 -7.74
CA ARG A 14 4.93 11.02 -6.97
C ARG A 14 4.22 10.13 -5.95
N LYS A 15 3.77 8.93 -6.33
CA LYS A 15 3.14 7.97 -5.42
C LYS A 15 4.07 7.56 -4.27
N LYS A 16 5.33 7.22 -4.58
CA LYS A 16 6.34 6.84 -3.56
C LYS A 16 6.64 7.98 -2.59
N LYS A 17 6.78 9.22 -3.11
CA LYS A 17 7.00 10.42 -2.29
C LYS A 17 5.83 10.70 -1.35
N MET A 18 4.60 10.59 -1.85
CA MET A 18 3.38 10.71 -1.05
C MET A 18 3.30 9.67 0.07
N ALA A 19 3.61 8.40 -0.23
CA ALA A 19 3.64 7.34 0.77
C ALA A 19 4.64 7.65 1.89
N LYS A 20 5.86 8.05 1.54
CA LYS A 20 6.90 8.42 2.51
C LYS A 20 6.50 9.62 3.37
N LEU A 21 5.85 10.63 2.80
CA LEU A 21 5.39 11.79 3.57
C LEU A 21 4.28 11.40 4.55
N LYS A 22 3.32 10.58 4.13
CA LYS A 22 2.27 10.05 5.03
C LYS A 22 2.84 9.21 6.17
N GLU A 23 3.83 8.35 5.89
CA GLU A 23 4.52 7.60 6.95
C GLU A 23 5.24 8.51 7.95
N ARG A 24 5.88 9.59 7.46
CA ARG A 24 6.51 10.58 8.32
C ARG A 24 5.48 11.34 9.16
N LEU A 25 4.31 11.65 8.60
CA LEU A 25 3.22 12.31 9.32
C LEU A 25 2.74 11.45 10.49
N LEU A 26 2.57 10.14 10.28
CA LEU A 26 2.20 9.20 11.33
C LEU A 26 3.26 9.07 12.44
N LYS A 27 4.55 9.20 12.08
CA LYS A 27 5.66 9.10 13.03
C LYS A 27 6.00 10.42 13.72
N ALA A 28 5.53 11.55 13.19
CA ALA A 28 5.83 12.87 13.71
C ALA A 28 5.14 13.08 15.07
N LYS A 29 5.96 13.38 16.09
CA LYS A 29 5.53 13.64 17.47
C LYS A 29 5.27 15.14 17.72
N THR A 30 6.05 16.00 17.07
CA THR A 30 6.03 17.46 17.24
C THR A 30 5.09 18.12 16.22
N SER A 31 4.37 19.16 16.62
CA SER A 31 3.44 19.90 15.71
C SER A 31 4.19 20.53 14.53
N THR A 32 5.35 21.15 14.77
CA THR A 32 6.17 21.78 13.73
C THR A 32 6.56 20.81 12.62
N ASP A 33 6.93 19.58 12.98
CA ASP A 33 7.27 18.55 12.00
C ASP A 33 6.06 18.14 11.16
N ARG A 34 4.88 18.06 11.79
CA ARG A 34 3.63 17.78 11.07
C ARG A 34 3.35 18.87 10.05
N ASP A 35 3.41 20.14 10.44
CA ASP A 35 3.13 21.27 9.54
C ASP A 35 4.08 21.29 8.33
N THR A 36 5.37 21.03 8.54
CA THR A 36 6.33 20.95 7.42
C THR A 36 6.06 19.76 6.49
N ILE A 37 5.53 18.65 7.01
CA ILE A 37 5.16 17.48 6.22
C ILE A 37 3.87 17.77 5.45
N VAL A 38 2.87 18.39 6.08
CA VAL A 38 1.60 18.80 5.46
C VAL A 38 1.86 19.77 4.32
N ALA A 39 2.68 20.80 4.53
CA ALA A 39 3.06 21.74 3.48
C ALA A 39 3.72 21.04 2.28
N LYS A 40 4.55 20.01 2.52
CA LYS A 40 5.15 19.20 1.44
C LYS A 40 4.12 18.35 0.70
N ILE A 41 3.09 17.87 1.39
CA ILE A 41 2.03 17.08 0.77
C ILE A 41 1.12 17.98 -0.08
N MET A 42 0.71 19.14 0.43
CA MET A 42 -0.12 20.09 -0.32
C MET A 42 0.55 20.59 -1.61
N ARG A 43 1.87 20.78 -1.62
CA ARG A 43 2.62 21.12 -2.85
C ARG A 43 2.58 20.01 -3.92
N ILE A 44 2.49 18.74 -3.52
CA ILE A 44 2.43 17.61 -4.46
C ILE A 44 1.00 17.35 -4.92
N SER A 45 0.04 17.51 -4.02
CA SER A 45 -1.38 17.30 -4.27
C SER A 45 -2.17 18.38 -3.54
N PRO A 46 -2.50 19.49 -4.22
CA PRO A 46 -3.26 20.59 -3.62
C PRO A 46 -4.62 20.15 -3.05
N TRP A 47 -5.21 19.10 -3.62
CA TRP A 47 -6.50 18.53 -3.24
C TRP A 47 -6.41 17.50 -2.10
N TRP A 48 -5.26 17.42 -1.41
CA TRP A 48 -5.07 16.43 -0.36
C TRP A 48 -5.63 16.91 0.97
N ASN A 49 -6.66 16.21 1.47
CA ASN A 49 -7.22 16.42 2.80
C ASN A 49 -6.72 15.34 3.77
N GLU A 50 -6.23 15.78 4.95
CA GLU A 50 -5.76 14.89 6.01
C GLU A 50 -6.85 13.92 6.49
N GLU A 51 -8.08 14.41 6.63
CA GLU A 51 -9.22 13.63 7.12
C GLU A 51 -9.51 12.41 6.24
N ILE A 52 -9.58 12.61 4.92
CA ILE A 52 -9.83 11.55 3.94
C ILE A 52 -8.68 10.52 3.95
N ALA A 53 -7.44 10.98 4.18
CA ALA A 53 -6.27 10.12 4.18
C ALA A 53 -6.18 9.23 5.43
N MET A 54 -6.62 9.73 6.59
CA MET A 54 -6.63 8.98 7.86
C MET A 54 -7.82 8.03 7.94
N ALA A 55 -9.00 8.42 7.42
CA ALA A 55 -10.20 7.59 7.38
C ALA A 55 -10.00 6.30 6.56
N GLY A 56 -9.35 6.38 5.39
CA GLY A 56 -9.15 5.23 4.51
C GLY A 56 -8.20 4.13 5.03
N LYS A 57 -7.44 4.38 6.10
CA LYS A 57 -6.52 3.40 6.72
C LYS A 57 -7.17 2.65 7.87
N GLN A 58 -8.09 3.30 8.59
CA GLN A 58 -8.86 2.67 9.68
C GLN A 58 -9.78 1.56 9.14
N GLY A 59 -10.45 1.80 8.01
CA GLY A 59 -11.28 0.77 7.36
C GLY A 59 -10.51 -0.44 6.82
N ARG A 60 -9.22 -0.29 6.51
CA ARG A 60 -8.40 -1.39 5.94
C ARG A 60 -7.75 -2.27 7.02
N MET A 61 -7.43 -1.71 8.20
CA MET A 61 -6.91 -2.50 9.32
C MET A 61 -8.01 -3.34 10.00
N ALA A 62 -9.24 -2.83 10.03
CA ALA A 62 -10.40 -3.62 10.48
C ALA A 62 -10.64 -4.86 9.60
N ALA A 63 -10.48 -4.74 8.28
CA ALA A 63 -10.65 -5.85 7.35
C ALA A 63 -9.53 -6.92 7.44
N SER A 64 -8.29 -6.53 7.76
CA SER A 64 -7.18 -7.48 7.91
C SER A 64 -7.16 -8.22 9.25
N ALA A 65 -7.80 -7.67 10.30
CA ALA A 65 -7.90 -8.34 11.60
C ALA A 65 -8.92 -9.51 11.60
N GLN A 66 -9.85 -9.54 10.64
CA GLN A 66 -10.89 -10.57 10.54
C GLN A 66 -10.54 -11.75 9.60
N ALA A 67 -9.40 -11.70 8.89
CA ALA A 67 -8.98 -12.78 7.98
C ALA A 67 -8.06 -13.83 8.64
N GLY A 68 -8.06 -13.92 9.97
CA GLY A 68 -7.32 -14.91 10.76
C GLY A 68 -8.16 -16.15 11.10
N GLY A 69 -8.78 -16.79 10.11
CA GLY A 69 -9.35 -18.14 10.28
C GLY A 69 -8.24 -19.20 10.24
N PRO A 70 -8.28 -20.25 11.08
CA PRO A 70 -7.21 -21.24 11.16
C PRO A 70 -7.06 -21.97 9.83
N LYS A 71 -5.87 -21.87 9.22
CA LYS A 71 -5.52 -22.62 8.00
C LYS A 71 -5.48 -24.12 8.32
N THR A 72 -6.52 -24.85 7.95
CA THR A 72 -6.47 -26.31 7.88
C THR A 72 -5.48 -26.71 6.79
N LYS A 73 -4.48 -27.53 7.15
CA LYS A 73 -3.53 -28.13 6.20
C LYS A 73 -4.30 -29.12 5.32
N GLY A 74 -4.72 -28.69 4.13
CA GLY A 74 -5.23 -29.59 3.10
C GLY A 74 -4.10 -30.46 2.55
N SER A 75 -4.09 -31.74 2.94
CA SER A 75 -3.24 -32.78 2.37
C SER A 75 -3.60 -32.98 0.89
N SER A 76 -2.76 -32.50 -0.01
CA SER A 76 -2.88 -32.77 -1.45
C SER A 76 -2.34 -34.17 -1.73
N GLN A 77 -3.20 -35.19 -1.72
CA GLN A 77 -2.89 -36.51 -2.28
C GLN A 77 -2.83 -36.39 -3.81
N ARG A 78 -1.63 -36.54 -4.38
CA ARG A 78 -1.46 -36.78 -5.83
C ARG A 78 -1.83 -38.23 -6.13
N PRO A 79 -2.79 -38.52 -7.03
CA PRO A 79 -2.92 -39.88 -7.56
C PRO A 79 -1.76 -40.16 -8.52
N ALA A 80 -1.02 -41.23 -8.24
CA ALA A 80 0.09 -41.70 -9.08
C ALA A 80 -0.43 -42.11 -10.46
N GLY A 81 0.15 -41.53 -11.51
CA GLY A 81 -0.10 -41.89 -12.91
C GLY A 81 0.29 -43.35 -13.20
N GLY A 82 -0.60 -44.03 -13.90
CA GLY A 82 -0.56 -45.46 -14.22
C GLY A 82 0.52 -45.90 -15.23
N PRO A 83 0.52 -47.21 -15.59
CA PRO A 83 1.71 -47.91 -16.05
C PRO A 83 2.13 -47.53 -17.48
N ARG A 84 3.44 -47.33 -17.64
CA ARG A 84 4.16 -47.29 -18.92
C ARG A 84 3.88 -48.58 -19.71
N ARG A 85 3.28 -48.46 -20.89
CA ARG A 85 3.26 -49.54 -21.89
C ARG A 85 4.66 -49.68 -22.51
N LYS A 86 5.07 -50.93 -22.71
CA LYS A 86 6.32 -51.37 -23.36
C LYS A 86 6.30 -51.10 -24.86
#